data_AF-A0A661Z876-F1
#
_entry.id   AF-A0A661Z876-F1
#
_cell.length_a   1.000
_cell.length_b   1.000
_cell.length_c   1.000
_cell.angle_alpha   90.00
_cell.angle_beta   90.00
_cell.angle_gamma   90.00
#
_symmetry.space_group_name_H-M   'P 1'
#
loop_
_entity.id
_entity.type
_entity.pdbx_description
1 polymer ?
#
loop_
_entity_poly.entity_id
_entity_poly.type
_entity_poly.pdbx_seq_one_letter_code
_entity_poly.pdbx_strand_id
1 'polypeptide(L)' 'MENLIGKKAPVFKAKAVVNGGEFQENFSLEQYVGKKDVIFFFYPLDFTFVCPTE' A
#
# COMPACT_ATOMS: atom_id res chain seq x y z
N MET A 1 -7.78 -7.22 -20.77
CA MET A 1 -7.53 -6.95 -19.34
C MET A 1 -7.22 -8.26 -18.67
N GLU A 2 -6.05 -8.38 -18.05
CA GLU A 2 -5.71 -9.57 -17.27
C GLU A 2 -6.21 -9.44 -15.83
N ASN A 3 -6.72 -10.54 -15.28
CA ASN A 3 -7.08 -10.61 -13.87
C ASN A 3 -5.81 -10.81 -13.02
N LEU A 4 -5.75 -10.16 -11.85
CA LEU A 4 -4.67 -10.27 -10.86
C LEU A 4 -4.98 -11.29 -9.73
N ILE A 5 -6.23 -11.75 -9.61
CA ILE A 5 -6.66 -12.70 -8.58
C ILE A 5 -5.94 -14.05 -8.76
N GLY A 6 -5.44 -14.61 -7.66
CA GLY A 6 -4.72 -15.89 -7.64
C GLY A 6 -3.29 -15.84 -8.20
N LYS A 7 -2.85 -14.68 -8.70
CA LYS A 7 -1.48 -14.44 -9.14
C LYS A 7 -0.66 -13.82 -8.01
N LYS A 8 0.67 -13.89 -8.13
CA LYS A 8 1.56 -13.15 -7.22
C LYS A 8 1.31 -11.65 -7.37
N ALA A 9 1.10 -10.96 -6.25
CA ALA A 9 0.90 -9.52 -6.24
C ALA A 9 2.10 -8.80 -6.88
N PRO A 10 1.87 -7.73 -7.67
CA PRO A 10 2.94 -6.93 -8.24
C PRO A 10 3.84 -6.34 -7.15
N VAL A 11 5.15 -6.45 -7.36
CA VAL A 11 6.16 -5.84 -6.50
C VAL A 11 6.07 -4.32 -6.64
N PHE A 12 6.08 -3.62 -5.51
CA PHE A 12 6.21 -2.17 -5.47
C PHE A 12 7.25 -1.75 -4.44
N LYS A 13 7.87 -0.62 -4.72
CA LYS A 13 8.76 0.06 -3.80
C LYS A 13 8.54 1.57 -3.93
N ALA A 14 8.25 2.23 -2.81
CA ALA A 14 7.91 3.64 -2.79
C ALA A 14 8.33 4.29 -1.46
N LYS A 15 8.31 5.63 -1.45
CA LYS A 15 8.38 6.40 -0.22
C LYS A 15 7.03 6.34 0.49
N ALA A 16 7.04 6.10 1.79
CA ALA A 16 5.84 6.05 2.62
C ALA A 16 6.01 6.88 3.89
N VAL A 17 4.89 7.32 4.46
CA VAL A 17 4.83 7.91 5.81
C VAL A 17 4.32 6.83 6.77
N VAL A 18 5.09 6.54 7.82
CA VAL A 18 4.80 5.52 8.82
C VAL A 18 4.87 6.13 10.23
N ASN A 19 4.35 5.42 11.23
CA ASN A 19 4.42 5.81 12.64
C ASN A 19 3.95 7.25 12.95
N GLY A 20 3.02 7.78 12.16
CA GLY A 20 2.47 9.13 12.38
C GLY A 20 3.32 10.29 11.86
N GLY A 21 4.35 10.05 11.04
CA GLY A 21 5.12 11.14 10.40
C GLY A 21 6.52 10.77 9.92
N GLU A 22 6.99 9.54 10.15
CA GLU A 22 8.33 9.10 9.75
C GLU A 22 8.36 8.76 8.26
N PHE A 23 9.34 9.31 7.54
CA PHE A 23 9.54 8.98 6.14
C PHE A 23 10.37 7.72 5.98
N GLN A 24 9.80 6.71 5.33
CA GLN A 24 10.51 5.51 4.91
C GLN A 24 10.69 5.53 3.39
N GLU A 25 11.90 5.81 2.93
CA GLU A 25 12.22 5.98 1.49
C GLU A 25 12.09 4.70 0.66
N ASN A 26 12.20 3.53 1.29
CA ASN A 26 12.32 2.23 0.62
C ASN A 26 11.22 1.26 1.08
N PHE A 27 10.00 1.75 1.29
CA PHE A 27 8.88 0.89 1.69
C PHE A 27 8.49 -0.04 0.54
N SER A 28 8.42 -1.35 0.82
CA SER A 28 8.31 -2.40 -0.20
C SER A 28 7.33 -3.48 0.20
N LEU A 29 6.60 -4.10 -0.74
CA LEU A 29 5.71 -5.22 -0.43
C LEU A 29 6.48 -6.44 0.12
N GLU A 30 7.71 -6.63 -0.34
CA GLU A 30 8.56 -7.79 -0.04
C GLU A 30 8.84 -7.93 1.46
N GLN A 31 8.84 -6.83 2.21
CA GLN A 31 9.16 -6.84 3.63
C GLN A 31 8.14 -7.65 4.47
N TYR A 32 6.94 -7.88 3.93
CA TYR A 32 5.83 -8.59 4.58
C TYR A 32 5.61 -10.02 4.06
N VAL A 33 6.19 -10.39 2.91
CA VAL A 33 6.02 -11.72 2.32
C VAL A 33 6.52 -12.79 3.29
N GLY A 34 5.65 -13.76 3.62
CA GLY A 34 5.95 -14.84 4.56
C GLY A 34 5.99 -14.43 6.03
N LYS A 35 5.69 -13.17 6.36
CA LYS A 35 5.66 -12.65 7.74
C LYS A 35 4.25 -12.29 8.20
N LYS A 36 3.46 -11.63 7.35
CA LYS A 36 2.10 -11.18 7.64
C LYS A 36 1.25 -11.18 6.38
N ASP A 37 -0.05 -11.41 6.54
CA ASP A 37 -1.04 -11.09 5.51
C ASP A 37 -1.15 -9.57 5.34
N VAL A 38 -1.36 -9.12 4.10
CA VAL A 38 -1.36 -7.71 3.74
C VAL A 38 -2.71 -7.34 3.14
N ILE A 39 -3.33 -6.30 3.70
CA ILE A 39 -4.45 -5.59 3.09
C ILE A 39 -3.88 -4.32 2.47
N PHE A 40 -3.98 -4.18 1.15
CA PHE A 40 -3.47 -3.04 0.41
C PHE A 40 -4.60 -2.41 -0.39
N PHE A 41 -4.88 -1.13 -0.13
CA PHE A 41 -5.95 -0.38 -0.75
C PHE A 41 -5.41 0.91 -1.34
N PHE A 42 -6.10 1.40 -2.37
CA PHE A 42 -5.84 2.70 -2.97
C PHE A 42 -7.05 3.57 -2.67
N TYR A 43 -6.79 4.82 -2.30
CA TYR A 43 -7.80 5.87 -2.22
C TYR A 43 -7.45 6.96 -3.24
N PRO A 44 -8.41 7.80 -3.68
CA PRO A 44 -8.23 8.64 -4.86
C PRO A 44 -7.19 9.75 -4.69
N LEU A 45 -7.29 10.52 -3.61
CA LEU A 45 -6.42 11.66 -3.32
C LEU A 45 -6.59 12.10 -1.86
N ASP A 46 -5.55 12.73 -1.32
CA ASP A 46 -5.60 13.40 -0.02
C ASP A 46 -6.55 14.63 -0.04
N PHE A 47 -7.18 14.92 1.10
CA PHE A 47 -8.00 16.14 1.33
C PHE A 47 -9.07 16.39 0.25
N THR A 48 -9.81 15.34 -0.10
CA THR A 48 -10.95 15.45 -1.04
C THR A 48 -12.24 15.86 -0.31
N PHE A 49 -13.30 16.06 -1.09
CA PHE A 49 -14.64 16.43 -0.60
C PHE A 49 -15.38 15.28 0.08
N VAL A 50 -14.90 14.04 -0.08
CA VAL A 50 -15.41 12.88 0.64
C VAL A 50 -14.69 12.81 1.99
N CYS A 51 -15.46 12.62 3.07
CA CYS A 51 -14.92 12.53 4.43
C CYS A 51 -13.90 11.38 4.51
N PRO A 52 -12.73 11.56 5.17
CA PRO A 52 -11.64 10.56 5.20
C PRO A 52 -11.93 9.37 6.14
N THR A 53 -13.09 8.74 6.00
CA THR A 53 -13.56 7.67 6.90
C THR A 53 -13.28 6.25 6.40
N GLU A 54 -12.63 6.12 5.25
CA GLU A 54 -12.26 4.81 4.65
C GLU A 54 -11.22 4.05 5.48
#